data_AF-A0A7G9ZAT2-F1
#
_entry.id   AF-A0A7G9ZAT2-F1
#
_cell.length_a   1.000
_cell.length_b   1.000
_cell.length_c   1.000
_cell.angle_alpha   90.00
_cell.angle_beta   90.00
_cell.angle_gamma   90.00
#
_symmetry.space_group_name_H-M   'P 1'
#
loop_
_entity.id
_entity.type
_entity.pdbx_description
1 polymer ?
#
loop_
_entity_poly.entity_id
_entity_poly.type
_entity_poly.pdbx_seq_one_letter_code
_entity_poly.pdbx_strand_id
1 'polypeptide(L)'
;MSFIRKIKRGEKIYYAEVENRWINGKCVQKHIRSLGTDPDRPTNLPIEPVHFSYLAVRLMQGDLTPNEVFDMLEGMGHPVTRDSLERIGINYDFGKKTFYIYLFYQKNSKKSATDAPSVKKDSTSKKQTKE
;
A
#
# COMPACT_ATOMS: atom_id res chain seq x y z
N MET A 1 -7.57 -12.91 24.41
CA MET A 1 -6.20 -12.73 23.87
C MET A 1 -6.23 -13.10 22.40
N SER A 2 -5.74 -12.21 21.54
CA SER A 2 -5.60 -12.49 20.12
C SER A 2 -4.23 -13.11 19.81
N PHE A 3 -4.13 -13.80 18.68
CA PHE A 3 -2.88 -14.33 18.15
C PHE A 3 -2.89 -14.36 16.62
N ILE A 4 -1.71 -14.47 16.03
CA ILE A 4 -1.54 -14.52 14.57
C ILE A 4 -1.72 -15.97 14.11
N ARG A 5 -2.68 -16.18 13.22
CA ARG A 5 -2.94 -17.45 12.55
C ARG A 5 -2.37 -17.44 11.14
N LYS A 6 -1.57 -18.46 10.82
CA LYS A 6 -1.12 -18.77 9.46
C LYS A 6 -2.22 -19.51 8.69
N ILE A 7 -2.50 -19.09 7.46
CA ILE A 7 -3.53 -19.63 6.57
C ILE A 7 -2.89 -19.95 5.21
N LYS A 8 -2.79 -21.24 4.88
CA LYS A 8 -2.31 -21.69 3.56
C LYS A 8 -3.48 -21.79 2.58
N ARG A 9 -3.38 -21.13 1.43
CA ARG A 9 -4.34 -21.25 0.31
C ARG A 9 -3.58 -21.54 -0.98
N GLY A 10 -3.56 -22.81 -1.38
CA GLY A 10 -2.72 -23.29 -2.48
C GLY A 10 -1.25 -23.05 -2.18
N GLU A 11 -0.58 -22.33 -3.08
CA GLU A 11 0.83 -21.93 -2.96
C GLU A 11 1.05 -20.70 -2.07
N LYS A 12 -0.01 -19.93 -1.78
CA LYS A 12 0.09 -18.67 -1.05
C LYS A 12 -0.12 -18.88 0.45
N ILE A 13 0.64 -18.11 1.23
CA ILE A 13 0.54 -18.05 2.69
C ILE A 13 0.00 -16.68 3.08
N TYR A 14 -1.04 -16.69 3.91
CA TYR A 14 -1.66 -15.51 4.46
C TYR A 14 -1.64 -15.57 5.99
N TYR A 15 -1.78 -14.41 6.61
CA TYR A 15 -1.83 -14.25 8.05
C TYR A 15 -3.08 -13.46 8.46
N ALA A 16 -3.68 -13.84 9.57
CA ALA A 16 -4.81 -13.14 10.16
C ALA A 16 -4.66 -13.08 11.68
N GLU A 17 -5.08 -11.98 12.28
CA GLU A 17 -5.25 -11.88 13.72
C GLU A 17 -6.61 -12.51 14.09
N VAL A 18 -6.59 -13.44 15.05
CA VAL A 18 -7.78 -14.17 15.50
C VAL A 18 -7.85 -14.22 17.01
N GLU A 19 -9.06 -14.40 17.54
CA GLU A 19 -9.31 -14.62 18.96
C GLU A 19 -10.11 -15.91 19.16
N ASN A 20 -9.75 -16.71 20.17
CA ASN A 20 -10.55 -17.87 20.58
C ASN A 20 -11.77 -17.44 21.37
N ARG A 21 -12.95 -17.98 21.04
CA ARG A 21 -14.21 -17.78 21.76
C ARG A 21 -14.89 -19.11 22.02
N TRP A 22 -15.42 -19.29 23.22
CA TRP A 22 -16.24 -20.45 23.54
C TRP A 22 -17.70 -20.17 23.22
N ILE A 23 -18.30 -20.97 22.35
CA ILE A 23 -19.72 -20.89 21.98
C ILE A 23 -20.29 -22.29 22.07
N ASN A 24 -21.32 -22.49 22.90
CA ASN A 24 -22.03 -23.76 23.08
C ASN A 24 -21.07 -24.95 23.33
N GLY A 25 -20.09 -24.77 24.22
CA GLY A 25 -19.11 -25.79 24.57
C GLY A 25 -18.05 -26.09 23.51
N LYS A 26 -18.01 -25.34 22.39
CA LYS A 26 -16.98 -25.45 21.36
C LYS A 26 -16.11 -24.21 21.34
N CYS A 27 -14.79 -24.40 21.25
CA CYS A 27 -13.85 -23.30 21.00
C CYS A 27 -13.86 -22.97 19.50
N VAL A 28 -14.32 -21.77 19.15
CA VAL A 28 -14.34 -21.25 17.78
C VAL A 28 -13.39 -20.08 17.65
N GLN A 29 -12.81 -19.89 16.47
CA GLN A 29 -11.95 -18.76 16.18
C GLN A 29 -12.73 -17.63 15.53
N LYS A 30 -12.75 -16.47 16.18
CA LYS A 30 -13.26 -15.23 15.61
C LYS A 30 -12.14 -14.53 14.85
N HIS A 31 -12.38 -14.22 13.58
CA HIS A 31 -11.49 -13.39 12.79
C HIS A 31 -11.55 -11.93 13.28
N ILE A 32 -10.38 -11.33 13.54
CA ILE A 32 -10.26 -9.91 13.90
C ILE A 32 -9.91 -9.11 12.65
N ARG A 33 -8.77 -9.41 12.01
CA ARG A 33 -8.34 -8.74 10.77
C ARG A 33 -7.40 -9.60 9.94
N SER A 34 -7.35 -9.30 8.65
CA SER A 34 -6.35 -9.86 7.73
C SER A 34 -5.06 -9.05 7.81
N LEU A 35 -3.92 -9.72 7.94
CA LEU A 35 -2.59 -9.12 7.98
C LEU A 35 -1.89 -9.20 6.61
N GLY A 36 -2.48 -9.90 5.63
CA GLY A 36 -1.85 -10.09 4.32
C GLY A 36 -0.85 -11.24 4.32
N THR A 37 0.27 -11.08 3.62
CA THR A 37 1.30 -12.13 3.43
C THR A 37 2.49 -11.99 4.37
N ASP A 38 2.63 -10.86 5.04
CA ASP A 38 3.67 -10.58 6.01
C ASP A 38 3.01 -10.08 7.31
N PRO A 39 3.07 -10.85 8.42
CA PRO A 39 2.44 -10.46 9.67
C PRO A 39 3.16 -9.29 10.36
N ASP A 40 4.45 -9.06 10.08
CA ASP A 40 5.25 -7.99 10.66
C ASP A 40 5.03 -6.65 9.92
N ARG A 41 4.53 -6.73 8.68
CA ARG A 41 4.16 -5.58 7.83
C ARG A 41 2.72 -5.70 7.34
N PRO A 42 1.73 -5.58 8.25
CA PRO A 42 0.36 -5.84 7.89
C PRO A 42 -0.20 -4.81 6.91
N THR A 43 -0.96 -5.28 5.92
CA THR A 43 -1.59 -4.40 4.92
C THR A 43 -2.90 -3.76 5.40
N ASN A 44 -3.52 -4.28 6.45
CA ASN A 44 -4.66 -3.65 7.11
C ASN A 44 -4.35 -3.33 8.57
N LEU A 45 -4.44 -2.04 8.87
CA LEU A 45 -4.12 -1.49 10.18
C LEU A 45 -5.38 -0.86 10.78
N PRO A 46 -5.70 -1.10 12.06
CA PRO A 46 -6.68 -0.30 12.75
C PRO A 46 -6.15 1.13 12.84
N ILE A 47 -7.01 2.11 12.60
CA ILE A 47 -6.70 3.52 12.77
C ILE A 47 -7.51 4.04 13.95
N GLU A 48 -6.84 4.71 14.90
CA GLU A 48 -7.54 5.33 16.02
C GLU A 48 -8.41 6.50 15.54
N PRO A 49 -9.55 6.78 16.21
CA PRO A 49 -10.46 7.85 15.78
C PRO A 49 -9.79 9.22 15.61
N VAL A 50 -8.78 9.55 16.42
CA VAL A 50 -8.02 10.80 16.35
C VAL A 50 -7.26 10.90 15.03
N HIS A 51 -6.55 9.83 14.65
CA HIS A 51 -5.80 9.76 13.40
C HIS A 51 -6.72 9.76 12.18
N PHE A 52 -7.86 9.07 12.25
CA PHE A 52 -8.86 9.13 11.19
C PHE A 52 -9.41 10.54 10.98
N SER A 53 -9.71 11.25 12.08
CA SER A 53 -10.19 12.63 12.04
C SER A 53 -9.19 13.56 11.38
N TYR A 54 -7.89 13.39 11.71
CA TYR A 54 -6.80 14.12 11.07
C TYR A 54 -6.76 13.87 9.55
N LEU A 55 -6.77 12.60 9.13
CA LEU A 55 -6.78 12.24 7.70
C LEU A 55 -7.98 12.83 6.97
N ALA A 56 -9.17 12.77 7.56
CA ALA A 56 -10.39 13.29 6.96
C ALA A 56 -10.31 14.82 6.73
N VAL A 57 -9.83 15.58 7.71
CA VAL A 57 -9.68 17.03 7.59
C VAL A 57 -8.67 17.39 6.49
N ARG A 58 -7.49 16.76 6.50
CA ARG A 58 -6.44 16.98 5.50
C ARG A 58 -6.90 16.62 4.08
N LEU A 59 -7.62 15.51 3.96
CA LEU A 59 -8.18 15.07 2.69
C LEU A 59 -9.20 16.07 2.15
N MET A 60 -10.08 16.61 3.01
CA MET A 60 -11.06 17.63 2.63
C MET A 60 -10.40 18.97 2.27
N GLN A 61 -9.24 19.28 2.85
CA GLN A 61 -8.44 20.46 2.53
C GLN A 61 -7.61 20.30 1.25
N GLY A 62 -7.41 19.06 0.78
CA GLY A 62 -6.60 18.76 -0.39
C GLY A 62 -5.08 18.87 -0.14
N ASP A 63 -4.65 18.84 1.12
CA ASP A 63 -3.25 19.03 1.54
C ASP A 63 -2.60 17.74 2.06
N LEU A 64 -3.34 16.61 2.10
CA LEU A 64 -2.81 15.33 2.57
C LEU A 64 -1.67 14.81 1.67
N THR A 65 -0.48 14.68 2.23
CA THR A 65 0.70 14.14 1.53
C THR A 65 0.98 12.67 1.92
N PRO A 66 1.72 11.89 1.09
CA PRO A 66 2.06 10.50 1.42
C PRO A 66 2.95 10.42 2.67
N ASN A 67 3.88 11.37 2.82
CA ASN A 67 4.79 11.42 3.96
C ASN A 67 4.03 11.63 5.26
N GLU A 68 3.02 12.50 5.30
CA GLU A 68 2.18 12.66 6.49
C GLU A 68 1.43 11.38 6.86
N VAL A 69 0.97 10.61 5.87
CA VAL A 69 0.34 9.31 6.12
C VAL A 69 1.36 8.32 6.67
N PHE A 70 2.57 8.27 6.11
CA PHE A 70 3.63 7.40 6.60
C PHE A 70 4.07 7.76 8.02
N ASP A 71 4.32 9.04 8.29
CA ASP A 71 4.75 9.53 9.60
C ASP A 71 3.65 9.28 10.65
N MET A 72 2.37 9.43 10.28
CA MET A 72 1.24 9.07 11.14
C MET A 72 1.23 7.57 11.46
N LEU A 73 1.39 6.69 10.47
CA LEU A 73 1.38 5.24 10.67
C LEU A 73 2.59 4.78 11.49
N GLU A 74 3.77 5.33 11.24
CA GLU A 74 4.98 5.05 12.03
C GLU A 74 4.81 5.54 13.48
N GLY A 75 4.21 6.71 13.68
CA GLY A 75 3.88 7.25 15.00
C GLY A 75 2.91 6.37 15.79
N MET A 76 2.04 5.61 15.09
CA MET A 76 1.17 4.59 15.70
C MET A 76 1.89 3.26 16.00
N GLY A 77 3.19 3.14 15.69
CA GLY A 77 3.95 1.90 15.82
C GLY A 77 3.69 0.90 14.69
N HIS A 78 3.20 1.36 13.54
CA HIS A 78 3.02 0.53 12.35
C HIS A 78 4.14 0.79 11.35
N PRO A 79 5.14 -0.10 11.24
CA PRO A 79 6.21 0.08 10.27
C PRO A 79 5.65 0.00 8.85
N VAL A 80 5.91 1.05 8.06
CA VAL A 80 5.49 1.15 6.68
C VAL A 80 6.71 1.21 5.78
N THR A 81 6.66 0.46 4.68
CA THR A 81 7.69 0.56 3.65
C THR A 81 7.40 1.83 2.85
N ARG A 82 8.33 2.80 2.88
CA ARG A 82 8.23 4.08 2.16
C ARG A 82 8.49 3.96 0.65
N ASP A 83 8.49 2.74 0.11
CA ASP A 83 8.42 2.49 -1.32
C ASP A 83 7.12 3.09 -1.88
N SER A 84 7.05 3.28 -3.20
CA SER A 84 5.94 3.99 -3.85
C SER A 84 4.56 3.58 -3.33
N LEU A 85 3.93 4.47 -2.56
CA LEU A 85 2.57 4.30 -2.08
C LEU A 85 1.62 4.38 -3.27
N GLU A 86 1.13 3.24 -3.74
CA GLU A 86 0.23 3.21 -4.90
C GLU A 86 -1.17 3.74 -4.56
N ARG A 87 -1.67 3.39 -3.36
CA ARG A 87 -3.00 3.73 -2.90
C ARG A 87 -3.12 3.63 -1.38
N ILE A 88 -4.08 4.37 -0.84
CA ILE A 88 -4.59 4.20 0.53
C ILE A 88 -6.06 3.80 0.43
N GLY A 89 -6.49 2.84 1.24
CA GLY A 89 -7.89 2.45 1.36
C GLY A 89 -8.39 2.66 2.78
N ILE A 90 -9.57 3.28 2.92
CA ILE A 90 -10.32 3.30 4.18
C ILE A 90 -11.38 2.21 4.09
N ASN A 91 -11.31 1.26 5.01
CA ASN A 91 -12.26 0.16 5.13
C ASN A 91 -13.21 0.44 6.28
N TYR A 92 -14.52 0.43 6.02
CA TYR A 92 -15.53 0.54 7.06
C TYR A 92 -16.51 -0.63 7.01
N ASP A 93 -16.65 -1.32 8.15
CA ASP A 93 -17.55 -2.45 8.30
C ASP A 93 -18.88 -2.00 8.93
N PHE A 94 -19.98 -2.02 8.15
CA PHE A 94 -21.34 -1.78 8.67
C PHE A 94 -21.97 -3.05 9.29
N GLY A 95 -21.20 -4.11 9.50
CA GLY A 95 -21.61 -5.39 10.10
C GLY A 95 -22.31 -6.36 9.14
N LYS A 96 -23.06 -5.84 8.15
CA LYS A 96 -23.66 -6.66 7.07
C LYS A 96 -23.03 -6.46 5.70
N LYS A 97 -22.36 -5.32 5.50
CA LYS A 97 -21.69 -4.93 4.26
C LYS A 97 -20.43 -4.13 4.61
N THR A 98 -19.34 -4.42 3.92
CA THR A 98 -18.09 -3.65 4.02
C THR A 98 -18.03 -2.68 2.86
N PHE A 99 -17.74 -1.42 3.16
CA PHE A 99 -17.48 -0.39 2.14
C PHE A 99 -16.00 -0.03 2.12
N TYR A 100 -15.54 0.28 0.93
CA TYR A 100 -14.15 0.60 0.64
C TYR A 100 -14.11 1.96 -0.06
N ILE A 101 -13.38 2.90 0.51
CA ILE A 101 -13.01 4.15 -0.15
C ILE A 101 -11.53 4.05 -0.49
N TYR A 102 -11.21 4.10 -1.78
CA TYR A 102 -9.82 4.06 -2.25
C TYR A 102 -9.40 5.44 -2.76
N LEU A 103 -8.22 5.85 -2.34
CA LEU A 103 -7.52 7.01 -2.85
C LEU A 103 -6.38 6.53 -3.74
N PHE A 104 -6.41 6.97 -4.99
CA PHE A 104 -5.39 6.65 -5.98
C PHE A 104 -4.52 7.88 -6.19
N TYR A 105 -3.20 7.67 -6.20
CA TYR A 105 -2.32 8.71 -6.73
C TYR A 105 -2.43 8.76 -8.25
N GLN A 106 -2.59 9.97 -8.79
CA GLN A 106 -2.45 10.18 -10.22
C GLN A 106 -0.97 9.92 -10.57
N LYS A 107 -0.68 8.77 -11.20
CA LYS A 107 0.66 8.49 -11.73
C LYS A 107 0.97 9.57 -12.77
N ASN A 108 1.75 10.59 -12.39
CA ASN A 108 2.31 11.53 -13.35
C ASN A 108 3.29 10.76 -14.23
N SER A 109 2.82 10.31 -15.40
CA SER A 109 3.66 9.70 -16.42
C SER A 109 4.55 10.77 -17.05
N LYS A 110 5.51 11.31 -16.30
CA LYS A 110 6.68 11.91 -16.92
C LYS A 110 7.51 10.74 -17.43
N LYS A 111 7.25 10.35 -18.69
CA LYS A 111 8.17 9.52 -19.47
C LYS A 111 9.56 10.13 -19.28
N SER A 112 10.47 9.36 -18.72
CA SER A 112 11.89 9.66 -18.71
C SER A 112 12.32 9.84 -20.17
N ALA A 113 12.54 11.09 -20.57
CA ALA A 113 13.23 11.41 -21.80
C ALA A 113 14.71 11.07 -21.59
N THR A 114 15.11 9.87 -22.00
CA THR A 114 16.51 9.54 -22.24
C THR A 114 16.64 8.57 -23.42
N ASP A 115 16.12 8.96 -24.58
CA ASP A 115 16.65 8.41 -25.83
C ASP A 115 17.95 9.16 -26.11
N ALA A 116 19.07 8.53 -25.75
CA ALA A 116 20.39 8.93 -26.20
C ALA A 116 20.39 9.03 -27.73
N PRO A 117 20.93 10.09 -28.36
CA PRO A 117 21.01 10.12 -29.80
C PRO A 117 21.95 9.02 -30.27
N SER A 118 21.38 7.99 -30.91
CA SER A 118 22.12 6.96 -31.63
C SER A 118 22.99 7.64 -32.69
N VAL A 119 24.30 7.58 -32.51
CA VAL A 119 25.27 7.97 -33.54
C VAL A 119 24.98 7.16 -34.80
N LYS A 120 24.42 7.81 -35.83
CA LYS A 120 24.39 7.26 -37.19
C LYS A 120 25.84 7.19 -37.68
N LYS A 121 26.37 5.98 -37.78
CA LYS A 121 27.52 5.70 -38.65
C LYS A 121 27.02 5.73 -40.08
N ASP A 122 27.00 6.92 -40.68
CA ASP A 122 26.93 7.04 -42.15
C ASP A 122 28.35 7.08 -42.70
N SER A 123 28.76 5.93 -43.20
CA SER A 123 29.82 5.76 -44.18
C SER A 123 29.45 6.47 -45.47
N THR A 124 30.16 7.53 -45.87
CA THR A 124 30.35 7.82 -47.30
C THR A 124 31.66 8.55 -47.58
N SER A 125 32.26 8.14 -48.68
CA SER A 125 33.61 8.45 -49.16
C SER A 125 33.77 9.82 -49.83
N LYS A 126 35.02 10.32 -49.80
CA LYS A 126 35.74 11.07 -50.85
C LYS A 126 35.04 12.26 -51.52
N LYS A 127 35.58 13.47 -51.24
CA LYS A 127 36.39 14.29 -52.16
C LYS A 127 36.51 15.70 -51.59
N GLN A 128 37.72 16.22 -51.47
CA GLN A 128 38.04 17.55 -52.01
C GLN A 128 39.55 17.78 -52.06
N THR A 129 39.98 18.16 -53.26
CA THR A 129 41.28 18.73 -53.63
C THR A 129 41.14 20.26 -53.64
N LYS A 130 42.27 20.96 -53.46
CA LYS A 130 42.55 22.42 -53.45
C LYS A 130 42.85 22.90 -52.03
N GLU A 131 43.95 23.57 -51.74
CA GLU A 131 44.94 24.30 -52.57
C GLU A 131 46.37 23.79 -52.38
#